data_AF-A0A1F3TUD4-F1
#
_entry.id   AF-A0A1F3TUD4-F1
#
_cell.length_a   1.000
_cell.length_b   1.000
_cell.length_c   1.000
_cell.angle_alpha   90.00
_cell.angle_beta   90.00
_cell.angle_gamma   90.00
#
_symmetry.space_group_name_H-M   'P 1'
#
loop_
_entity.id
_entity.type
_entity.pdbx_description
1 polymer ?
#
loop_
_entity_poly.entity_id
_entity_poly.type
_entity_poly.pdbx_seq_one_letter_code
_entity_poly.pdbx_strand_id
1 'polypeptide(L)'
;MQTMMLLFLAGLLWFHTALAAITPFQKNISACLKNQVDVVGIKNLDGLYRVLEKKFPLRTTEILYREVLFKKHSNLQKLKFENGKLALYKVLEDKSLKLMNNDVRQKGLTEESSINDLLVGADIQEDWLKAREIRSGQSVLQYSRQHGKMTALSFKKIGAKETLECSLIELSDICLCRR
;
A
#
# COMPACT_ATOMS: atom_id res chain seq x y z
N MET A 1 70.37 -4.65 -29.13
CA MET A 1 69.18 -5.46 -29.49
C MET A 1 67.99 -4.88 -28.78
N GLN A 2 67.05 -4.32 -29.55
CA GLN A 2 65.71 -3.94 -29.10
C GLN A 2 64.86 -5.20 -28.90
N THR A 3 64.05 -5.22 -27.83
CA THR A 3 62.87 -6.08 -27.70
C THR A 3 61.93 -5.34 -26.75
N MET A 4 61.07 -4.49 -27.32
CA MET A 4 59.64 -4.73 -27.50
C MET A 4 58.84 -4.81 -26.19
N MET A 5 58.38 -3.62 -25.82
CA MET A 5 57.15 -3.30 -25.12
C MET A 5 55.97 -4.17 -25.61
N LEU A 6 55.28 -4.85 -24.68
CA LEU A 6 53.98 -5.49 -24.92
C LEU A 6 53.11 -5.36 -23.66
N LEU A 7 52.27 -4.31 -23.70
CA LEU A 7 50.86 -4.28 -23.30
C LEU A 7 50.40 -5.32 -22.27
N PHE A 8 50.18 -4.86 -21.03
CA PHE A 8 49.07 -5.32 -20.20
C PHE A 8 48.32 -4.12 -19.62
N LEU A 9 47.77 -3.30 -20.52
CA LEU A 9 46.61 -2.46 -20.26
C LEU A 9 45.37 -3.35 -20.28
N ALA A 10 45.24 -4.23 -19.28
CA ALA A 10 44.06 -5.06 -19.10
C ALA A 10 43.18 -4.46 -17.99
N GLY A 11 42.08 -3.84 -18.42
CA GLY A 11 40.82 -4.04 -17.70
C GLY A 11 40.54 -3.16 -16.50
N LEU A 12 40.84 -1.87 -16.54
CA LEU A 12 39.95 -0.90 -15.88
C LEU A 12 38.68 -0.81 -16.74
N LEU A 13 37.83 -1.84 -16.66
CA LEU A 13 36.43 -1.76 -17.03
C LEU A 13 35.80 -0.80 -16.03
N TRP A 14 35.82 0.48 -16.37
CA TRP A 14 34.98 1.48 -15.73
C TRP A 14 33.55 1.07 -16.06
N PHE A 15 32.96 0.22 -15.20
CA PHE A 15 31.52 0.14 -15.07
C PHE A 15 31.06 1.55 -14.66
N HIS A 16 30.87 2.41 -15.66
CA HIS A 16 29.98 3.54 -15.56
C HIS A 16 28.61 2.89 -15.35
N THR A 17 28.29 2.59 -14.09
CA THR A 17 26.92 2.34 -13.68
C THR A 17 26.19 3.61 -14.05
N ALA A 18 25.56 3.63 -15.24
CA ALA A 18 24.72 4.72 -15.67
C ALA A 18 23.70 4.90 -14.55
N LEU A 19 23.82 6.01 -13.83
CA LEU A 19 22.95 6.30 -12.70
C LEU A 19 21.53 6.34 -13.29
N ALA A 20 20.70 5.36 -12.93
CA ALA A 20 19.37 5.24 -13.50
C ALA A 20 18.62 6.56 -13.32
N ALA A 21 18.08 7.10 -14.41
CA ALA A 21 17.43 8.40 -14.38
C ALA A 21 16.25 8.37 -13.39
N ILE A 22 16.23 9.35 -12.46
CA ILE A 22 15.17 9.51 -11.46
C ILE A 22 13.87 9.84 -12.19
N THR A 23 12.82 9.03 -11.98
CA THR A 23 11.51 9.26 -12.60
C THR A 23 10.79 10.46 -11.96
N PRO A 24 9.83 11.10 -12.62
CA PRO A 24 9.01 12.16 -12.02
C PRO A 24 8.35 11.72 -10.69
N PHE A 25 7.89 10.47 -10.64
CA PHE A 25 7.36 9.83 -9.43
C PHE A 25 8.39 9.84 -8.28
N GLN A 26 9.60 9.34 -8.54
CA GLN A 26 10.69 9.31 -7.55
C GLN A 26 11.15 10.71 -7.13
N LYS A 27 11.21 11.66 -8.08
CA LYS A 27 11.58 13.05 -7.83
C LYS A 27 10.62 13.71 -6.84
N ASN A 28 9.32 13.52 -7.00
CA ASN A 28 8.31 14.09 -6.10
C ASN A 28 8.35 13.48 -4.70
N ILE A 29 8.63 12.17 -4.59
CA ILE A 29 8.87 11.51 -3.29
C ILE A 29 10.08 12.13 -2.61
N SER A 30 11.21 12.27 -3.33
CA SER A 30 12.45 12.84 -2.79
C SER A 30 12.26 14.29 -2.33
N ALA A 31 11.47 15.08 -3.06
CA ALA A 31 11.17 16.47 -2.69
C ALA A 31 10.44 16.57 -1.34
N CYS A 32 9.53 15.63 -1.05
CA CYS A 32 8.76 15.63 0.19
C CYS A 32 9.52 15.02 1.37
N LEU A 33 10.28 13.94 1.11
CA LEU A 33 10.96 13.19 2.16
C LEU A 33 12.40 13.64 2.40
N LYS A 34 12.93 14.58 1.60
CA LYS A 34 14.20 15.30 1.80
C LYS A 34 15.32 14.40 2.35
N ASN A 35 15.63 13.33 1.60
CA ASN A 35 16.68 12.34 1.89
C ASN A 35 16.42 11.35 3.04
N GLN A 36 15.23 11.35 3.65
CA GLN A 36 14.90 10.34 4.68
C GLN A 36 14.78 8.93 4.12
N VAL A 37 14.60 8.82 2.81
CA VAL A 37 14.31 7.60 2.08
C VAL A 37 15.12 7.58 0.79
N ASP A 38 15.73 6.43 0.47
CA ASP A 38 16.33 6.17 -0.83
C ASP A 38 15.23 5.84 -1.86
N VAL A 39 15.12 6.67 -2.89
CA VAL A 39 14.06 6.60 -3.90
C VAL A 39 14.44 5.77 -5.13
N VAL A 40 15.71 5.41 -5.32
CA VAL A 40 16.20 4.76 -6.56
C VAL A 40 15.52 3.40 -6.80
N GLY A 41 15.19 2.67 -5.73
CA GLY A 41 14.47 1.40 -5.80
C GLY A 41 12.94 1.51 -5.85
N ILE A 42 12.37 2.70 -5.73
CA ILE A 42 10.92 2.90 -5.61
C ILE A 42 10.29 3.03 -7.00
N LYS A 43 9.69 1.95 -7.50
CA LYS A 43 9.12 1.89 -8.85
C LYS A 43 7.63 2.21 -8.93
N ASN A 44 6.90 2.00 -7.84
CA ASN A 44 5.45 2.12 -7.78
C ASN A 44 4.97 2.38 -6.33
N LEU A 45 3.66 2.54 -6.14
CA LEU A 45 3.04 2.73 -4.83
C LEU A 45 3.36 1.61 -3.83
N ASP A 46 3.35 0.34 -4.27
CA ASP A 46 3.69 -0.81 -3.41
C ASP A 46 5.16 -0.75 -2.94
N GLY A 47 6.07 -0.36 -3.84
CA GLY A 47 7.47 -0.13 -3.51
C GLY A 47 7.63 1.00 -2.49
N LEU A 48 6.89 2.10 -2.65
CA LEU A 48 6.91 3.22 -1.72
C LEU A 48 6.42 2.78 -0.33
N TYR A 49 5.30 2.04 -0.27
CA TYR A 49 4.77 1.50 0.98
C TYR A 49 5.80 0.64 1.70
N ARG A 50 6.45 -0.31 1.02
CA ARG A 50 7.48 -1.19 1.63
C ARG A 50 8.67 -0.42 2.17
N VAL A 51 9.09 0.63 1.47
CA VAL A 51 10.22 1.46 1.93
C VAL A 51 9.84 2.29 3.15
N LEU A 52 8.64 2.88 3.17
CA LEU A 52 8.11 3.56 4.35
C LEU A 52 7.92 2.60 5.51
N GLU A 53 7.48 1.37 5.25
CA GLU A 53 7.29 0.33 6.25
C GLU A 53 8.60 -0.05 6.94
N LYS A 54 9.66 -0.27 6.14
CA LYS A 54 11.00 -0.54 6.65
C LYS A 54 11.58 0.63 7.44
N LYS A 55 11.33 1.87 6.99
CA LYS A 55 11.92 3.07 7.59
C LYS A 55 11.19 3.52 8.86
N PHE A 56 9.87 3.35 8.89
CA PHE A 56 9.01 3.80 9.97
C PHE A 56 8.21 2.60 10.52
N PRO A 57 8.76 1.90 11.53
CA PRO A 57 8.06 0.78 12.16
C PRO A 57 6.63 1.10 12.58
N LEU A 58 5.74 0.14 12.35
CA LEU A 58 4.33 0.22 12.70
C LEU A 58 4.14 0.29 14.22
N ARG A 59 3.26 1.17 14.68
CA ARG A 59 2.79 1.19 16.08
C ARG A 59 1.36 0.67 16.17
N THR A 60 0.47 1.25 15.37
CA THR A 60 -0.94 0.88 15.35
C THR A 60 -1.50 1.00 13.95
N THR A 61 -2.52 0.18 13.66
CA THR A 61 -3.29 0.23 12.42
C THR A 61 -4.77 0.41 12.77
N GLU A 62 -5.45 1.24 12.00
CA GLU A 62 -6.88 1.49 12.05
C GLU A 62 -7.46 1.24 10.65
N ILE A 63 -8.38 0.29 10.54
CA ILE A 63 -9.17 0.13 9.31
C ILE A 63 -10.21 1.25 9.30
N LEU A 64 -10.21 2.08 8.26
CA LEU A 64 -11.17 3.17 8.09
C LEU A 64 -12.40 2.72 7.29
N TYR A 65 -12.16 1.87 6.30
CA TYR A 65 -13.19 1.29 5.45
C TYR A 65 -12.70 -0.04 4.91
N ARG A 66 -13.58 -1.03 4.84
CA ARG A 66 -13.34 -2.25 4.07
C ARG A 66 -14.63 -2.73 3.45
N GLU A 67 -14.57 -3.14 2.19
CA GLU A 67 -15.69 -3.76 1.51
C GLU A 67 -15.20 -4.99 0.76
N VAL A 68 -15.86 -6.12 0.94
CA VAL A 68 -15.45 -7.38 0.34
C VAL A 68 -16.66 -8.06 -0.28
N LEU A 69 -16.61 -8.35 -1.58
CA LEU A 69 -17.54 -9.24 -2.25
C LEU A 69 -16.92 -10.63 -2.31
N PHE A 70 -17.58 -11.62 -1.73
CA PHE A 70 -17.02 -12.96 -1.62
C PHE A 70 -18.08 -14.05 -1.68
N LYS A 71 -17.67 -15.26 -2.06
CA LYS A 71 -18.51 -16.44 -2.08
C LYS A 71 -18.14 -17.40 -0.95
N LYS A 72 -19.14 -17.85 -0.19
CA LYS A 72 -18.98 -18.83 0.90
C LYS A 72 -20.13 -19.84 0.86
N HIS A 73 -19.81 -21.13 0.78
CA HIS A 73 -20.79 -22.22 0.62
C HIS A 73 -21.85 -21.92 -0.45
N SER A 74 -21.40 -21.53 -1.64
CA SER A 74 -22.22 -21.16 -2.81
C SER A 74 -23.02 -19.85 -2.71
N ASN A 75 -23.06 -19.18 -1.57
CA ASN A 75 -23.74 -17.89 -1.44
C ASN A 75 -22.77 -16.74 -1.72
N LEU A 76 -23.18 -15.82 -2.60
CA LEU A 76 -22.50 -14.55 -2.78
C LEU A 76 -22.90 -13.60 -1.64
N GLN A 77 -21.90 -13.04 -0.97
CA GLN A 77 -22.05 -12.20 0.19
C GLN A 77 -21.19 -10.95 0.04
N LYS A 78 -21.63 -9.88 0.70
CA LYS A 78 -20.89 -8.63 0.77
C LYS A 78 -20.67 -8.25 2.22
N LEU A 79 -19.42 -8.08 2.61
CA LEU A 79 -19.03 -7.52 3.90
C LEU A 79 -18.73 -6.04 3.70
N LYS A 80 -19.25 -5.19 4.60
CA LYS A 80 -18.94 -3.76 4.62
C LYS A 80 -18.60 -3.34 6.05
N PHE A 81 -17.40 -2.80 6.22
CA PHE A 81 -16.94 -2.16 7.44
C PHE A 81 -16.74 -0.67 7.17
N GLU A 82 -17.42 0.19 7.92
CA GLU A 82 -17.32 1.64 7.80
C GLU A 82 -17.71 2.30 9.12
N ASN A 83 -16.96 3.31 9.57
CA ASN A 83 -17.24 4.06 10.80
C ASN A 83 -17.39 3.16 12.05
N GLY A 84 -16.54 2.14 12.19
CA GLY A 84 -16.56 1.21 13.32
C GLY A 84 -17.71 0.20 13.29
N LYS A 85 -18.51 0.15 12.22
CA LYS A 85 -19.65 -0.77 12.09
C LYS A 85 -19.37 -1.80 11.01
N LEU A 86 -19.55 -3.07 11.37
CA LEU A 86 -19.46 -4.21 10.47
C LEU A 86 -20.86 -4.68 10.08
N ALA A 87 -21.13 -4.77 8.78
CA ALA A 87 -22.37 -5.28 8.21
C ALA A 87 -22.07 -6.39 7.20
N LEU A 88 -22.89 -7.44 7.23
CA LEU A 88 -22.84 -8.55 6.29
C LEU A 88 -24.16 -8.60 5.51
N TYR A 89 -24.06 -8.76 4.20
CA TYR A 89 -25.19 -8.81 3.30
C TYR A 89 -25.14 -10.11 2.49
N LYS A 90 -26.31 -10.71 2.26
CA LYS A 90 -26.49 -11.68 1.17
C LYS A 90 -26.76 -10.91 -0.11
N VAL A 91 -26.07 -11.27 -1.19
CA VAL A 91 -26.34 -10.74 -2.53
C VAL A 91 -27.40 -11.65 -3.18
N LEU A 92 -28.52 -11.06 -3.57
CA LEU A 92 -29.61 -11.76 -4.24
C LEU A 92 -29.38 -11.83 -5.76
N GLU A 93 -30.21 -12.59 -6.47
CA GLU A 93 -30.06 -12.83 -7.91
C GLU A 93 -30.18 -11.53 -8.75
N ASP A 94 -31.00 -10.60 -8.29
CA ASP A 94 -31.17 -9.25 -8.87
C ASP A 94 -30.05 -8.27 -8.45
N LYS A 95 -29.01 -8.77 -7.77
CA LYS A 95 -27.89 -8.00 -7.17
C LYS A 95 -28.29 -7.08 -6.02
N SER A 96 -29.53 -7.17 -5.54
CA SER A 96 -29.93 -6.45 -4.33
C SER A 96 -29.25 -7.02 -3.08
N LEU A 97 -29.10 -6.17 -2.06
CA LEU A 97 -28.43 -6.53 -0.82
C LEU A 97 -29.46 -6.75 0.28
N LYS A 98 -29.46 -7.95 0.87
CA LYS A 98 -30.26 -8.25 2.06
C LYS A 98 -29.33 -8.30 3.28
N LEU A 99 -29.54 -7.39 4.23
CA LEU A 99 -28.79 -7.38 5.49
C LEU A 99 -29.00 -8.72 6.20
N MET A 100 -27.90 -9.37 6.58
CA MET A 100 -27.92 -10.56 7.40
C MET A 100 -27.92 -10.12 8.86
N ASN A 101 -28.88 -10.62 9.65
CA ASN A 101 -28.84 -10.48 11.10
C ASN A 101 -27.65 -11.30 11.60
N ASN A 102 -26.51 -10.65 11.66
CA ASN A 102 -25.34 -11.16 12.31
C ASN A 102 -25.53 -10.92 13.80
N ASP A 103 -26.19 -11.88 14.48
CA ASP A 103 -26.10 -12.05 15.93
C ASP A 103 -24.69 -12.58 16.24
N VAL A 104 -23.74 -11.71 15.96
CA VAL A 104 -22.33 -11.99 15.97
C VAL A 104 -21.89 -11.75 17.40
N ARG A 105 -22.16 -12.75 18.24
CA ARG A 105 -21.35 -13.02 19.43
C ARG A 105 -19.94 -13.44 18.98
N GLN A 106 -19.26 -12.61 18.19
CA GLN A 106 -17.89 -12.89 17.75
C GLN A 106 -16.96 -12.66 18.92
N LYS A 107 -16.19 -13.69 19.24
CA LYS A 107 -15.07 -13.66 20.20
C LYS A 107 -13.84 -12.94 19.62
N GLY A 108 -14.02 -12.03 18.66
CA GLY A 108 -12.94 -11.25 18.07
C GLY A 108 -12.48 -10.17 19.04
N LEU A 109 -11.18 -10.12 19.32
CA LEU A 109 -10.59 -9.08 20.18
C LEU A 109 -10.47 -7.73 19.47
N THR A 110 -10.48 -7.72 18.13
CA THR A 110 -10.38 -6.51 17.27
C THR A 110 -11.28 -6.61 16.04
N GLU A 111 -11.63 -5.47 15.42
CA GLU A 111 -12.43 -5.41 14.20
C GLU A 111 -11.78 -6.16 13.04
N GLU A 112 -10.45 -6.09 12.94
CA GLU A 112 -9.67 -6.83 11.95
C GLU A 112 -9.79 -8.34 12.14
N SER A 113 -9.75 -8.82 13.38
CA SER A 113 -9.95 -10.25 13.68
C SER A 113 -11.36 -10.71 13.28
N SER A 114 -12.38 -9.92 13.62
CA SER A 114 -13.78 -10.19 13.27
C SER A 114 -14.01 -10.25 11.76
N ILE A 115 -13.40 -9.33 11.00
CA ILE A 115 -13.44 -9.35 9.54
C ILE A 115 -12.73 -10.59 8.99
N ASN A 116 -11.53 -10.89 9.48
CA ASN A 116 -10.74 -12.03 9.01
C ASN A 116 -11.49 -13.35 9.26
N ASP A 117 -12.10 -13.53 10.44
CA ASP A 117 -12.91 -14.72 10.77
C ASP A 117 -14.06 -14.95 9.78
N LEU A 118 -14.73 -13.87 9.33
CA LEU A 118 -15.80 -13.97 8.33
C LEU A 118 -15.26 -14.42 6.96
N LEU A 119 -14.08 -13.94 6.61
CA LEU A 119 -13.42 -14.18 5.32
C LEU A 119 -12.61 -15.48 5.27
N VAL A 120 -12.40 -16.17 6.40
CA VAL A 120 -11.70 -17.48 6.40
C VAL A 120 -12.43 -18.45 5.46
N GLY A 121 -11.68 -18.99 4.50
CA GLY A 121 -12.17 -19.94 3.49
C GLY A 121 -13.13 -19.35 2.46
N ALA A 122 -13.25 -18.02 2.39
CA ALA A 122 -14.06 -17.34 1.39
C ALA A 122 -13.33 -17.19 0.06
N ASP A 123 -14.06 -17.35 -1.04
CA ASP A 123 -13.58 -17.00 -2.38
C ASP A 123 -13.84 -15.50 -2.62
N ILE A 124 -12.78 -14.69 -2.52
CA ILE A 124 -12.85 -13.22 -2.61
C ILE A 124 -12.88 -12.81 -4.08
N GLN A 125 -13.99 -12.21 -4.50
CA GLN A 125 -14.14 -11.66 -5.84
C GLN A 125 -13.66 -10.21 -5.90
N GLU A 126 -14.01 -9.42 -4.88
CA GLU A 126 -13.64 -8.02 -4.79
C GLU A 126 -13.24 -7.65 -3.36
N ASP A 127 -12.20 -6.83 -3.19
CA ASP A 127 -11.73 -6.36 -1.88
C ASP A 127 -11.25 -4.92 -2.01
N TRP A 128 -11.90 -4.02 -1.28
CA TRP A 128 -11.51 -2.63 -1.12
C TRP A 128 -11.15 -2.39 0.33
N LEU A 129 -10.01 -1.77 0.56
CA LEU A 129 -9.50 -1.45 1.88
C LEU A 129 -9.02 -0.01 1.91
N LYS A 130 -9.35 0.71 2.96
CA LYS A 130 -8.70 1.97 3.35
C LYS A 130 -8.30 1.86 4.81
N ALA A 131 -7.03 2.16 5.09
CA ALA A 131 -6.48 2.06 6.42
C ALA A 131 -5.59 3.26 6.74
N ARG A 132 -5.43 3.50 8.05
CA ARG A 132 -4.52 4.48 8.62
C ARG A 132 -3.59 3.77 9.58
N GLU A 133 -2.31 4.06 9.47
CA GLU A 133 -1.27 3.54 10.33
C GLU A 133 -0.61 4.71 11.06
N ILE A 134 -0.47 4.55 12.36
CA ILE A 134 0.44 5.38 13.16
C ILE A 134 1.76 4.64 13.20
N ARG A 135 2.81 5.30 12.71
CA ARG A 135 4.15 4.75 12.61
C ARG A 135 5.11 5.54 13.49
N SER A 136 6.28 4.96 13.75
CA SER A 136 7.33 5.60 14.54
C SER A 136 7.76 6.97 13.97
N GLY A 137 8.45 7.77 14.79
CA GLY A 137 8.84 9.12 14.39
C GLY A 137 7.66 10.07 14.18
N GLN A 138 6.54 9.80 14.88
CA GLN A 138 5.30 10.55 14.77
C GLN A 138 4.82 10.66 13.32
N SER A 139 4.83 9.56 12.56
CA SER A 139 4.39 9.54 11.17
C SER A 139 3.00 8.90 11.05
N VAL A 140 2.22 9.41 10.10
CA VAL A 140 0.90 8.89 9.75
C VAL A 140 0.93 8.48 8.29
N LEU A 141 0.62 7.21 8.03
CA LEU A 141 0.48 6.65 6.70
C LEU A 141 -0.98 6.26 6.49
N GLN A 142 -1.65 6.85 5.53
CA GLN A 142 -3.00 6.44 5.13
C GLN A 142 -2.92 5.86 3.72
N TYR A 143 -3.56 4.74 3.49
CA TYR A 143 -3.49 4.09 2.19
C TYR A 143 -4.80 3.41 1.81
N SER A 144 -4.97 3.19 0.51
CA SER A 144 -6.09 2.47 -0.07
C SER A 144 -5.58 1.33 -0.95
N ARG A 145 -6.24 0.17 -0.86
CA ARG A 145 -6.02 -0.97 -1.75
C ARG A 145 -7.32 -1.39 -2.41
N GLN A 146 -7.20 -1.87 -3.64
CA GLN A 146 -8.27 -2.51 -4.38
C GLN A 146 -7.74 -3.80 -5.01
N HIS A 147 -8.41 -4.93 -4.75
CA HIS A 147 -7.96 -6.28 -5.13
C HIS A 147 -6.50 -6.55 -4.74
N GLY A 148 -6.11 -6.14 -3.53
CA GLY A 148 -4.76 -6.30 -3.00
C GLY A 148 -3.71 -5.32 -3.55
N LYS A 149 -4.00 -4.55 -4.62
CA LYS A 149 -3.09 -3.56 -5.20
C LYS A 149 -3.25 -2.20 -4.53
N MET A 150 -2.14 -1.52 -4.28
CA MET A 150 -2.17 -0.15 -3.75
C MET A 150 -2.71 0.82 -4.80
N THR A 151 -3.72 1.61 -4.44
CA THR A 151 -4.33 2.62 -5.33
C THR A 151 -4.12 4.04 -4.84
N ALA A 152 -3.88 4.24 -3.54
CA ALA A 152 -3.53 5.53 -2.97
C ALA A 152 -2.66 5.38 -1.73
N LEU A 153 -1.79 6.35 -1.50
CA LEU A 153 -0.91 6.42 -0.34
C LEU A 153 -0.68 7.88 0.06
N SER A 154 -0.91 8.21 1.32
CA SER A 154 -0.63 9.52 1.90
C SER A 154 0.27 9.37 3.11
N PHE A 155 1.39 10.09 3.14
CA PHE A 155 2.35 10.05 4.23
C PHE A 155 2.64 11.45 4.74
N LYS A 156 2.58 11.64 6.06
CA LYS A 156 2.98 12.88 6.73
C LYS A 156 3.61 12.60 8.08
N LYS A 157 4.49 13.50 8.52
CA LYS A 157 4.91 13.57 9.92
C LYS A 157 3.97 14.51 10.68
N ILE A 158 3.60 14.16 11.90
CA ILE A 158 2.81 15.01 12.79
C ILE A 158 3.61 16.30 13.02
N GLY A 159 2.95 17.45 12.82
CA GLY A 159 3.57 18.77 12.90
C GLY A 159 4.33 19.20 11.63
N ALA A 160 4.51 18.33 10.63
CA ALA A 160 5.02 18.76 9.34
C ALA A 160 3.92 19.45 8.52
N LYS A 161 4.30 20.50 7.78
CA LYS A 161 3.42 21.16 6.80
C LYS A 161 3.25 20.32 5.54
N GLU A 162 4.30 19.59 5.17
CA GLU A 162 4.34 18.82 3.95
C GLU A 162 3.65 17.44 4.12
N THR A 163 2.78 17.10 3.18
CA THR A 163 2.17 15.77 3.04
C THR A 163 2.49 15.21 1.67
N LEU A 164 3.06 14.00 1.63
CA LEU A 164 3.21 13.24 0.40
C LEU A 164 1.86 12.60 0.08
N GLU A 165 1.27 12.90 -1.06
CA GLU A 165 0.06 12.26 -1.56
C GLU A 165 0.35 11.58 -2.88
N CYS A 166 0.02 10.29 -2.97
CA CYS A 166 0.23 9.50 -4.15
C CYS A 166 -1.04 8.71 -4.50
N SER A 167 -1.29 8.54 -5.80
CA SER A 167 -2.48 7.88 -6.33
C SER A 167 -2.17 7.20 -7.67
N LEU A 168 -2.83 6.07 -7.92
CA LEU A 168 -2.90 5.45 -9.23
C LEU A 168 -3.95 6.20 -10.05
N ILE A 169 -3.52 6.85 -11.13
CA ILE A 169 -4.40 7.49 -12.10
C ILE A 169 -4.29 6.72 -13.41
N GLU A 170 -5.40 6.13 -13.85
CA GLU A 170 -5.45 5.19 -14.96
C GLU A 170 -4.47 4.01 -14.75
N LEU A 171 -3.28 4.08 -15.36
CA LEU A 171 -2.24 3.06 -15.28
C LEU A 171 -0.91 3.61 -14.72
N SER A 172 -0.91 4.85 -14.22
CA SER A 172 0.30 5.54 -13.77
C SER A 172 0.25 5.93 -12.30
N ASP A 173 1.33 5.64 -11.58
CA ASP A 173 1.52 6.11 -10.22
C ASP A 173 2.02 7.55 -10.21
N ILE A 174 1.27 8.43 -9.54
CA ILE A 174 1.59 9.85 -9.43
C ILE A 174 1.73 10.19 -7.95
N CYS A 175 2.78 10.96 -7.61
CA CYS A 175 2.99 11.52 -6.28
C CYS A 175 3.10 13.04 -6.35
N LEU A 176 2.57 13.72 -5.34
CA LEU A 176 2.67 15.16 -5.14
C LEU A 176 3.05 15.44 -3.68
N CYS A 177 3.86 16.47 -3.45
CA CYS A 177 4.12 16.97 -2.11
C CYS A 177 3.28 18.24 -1.88
N ARG A 178 2.22 18.13 -1.08
CA ARG A 178 1.36 19.24 -0.70
C ARG A 178 1.91 19.95 0.53
N ARG A 179 1.70 21.27 0.63
CA ARG A 179 2.15 22.13 1.74
C ARG A 179 0.99 22.69 2.52
#